data_AF-A0A6N9C1Y2-F1
#
_entry.id   AF-A0A6N9C1Y2-F1
#
_cell.length_a   1.000
_cell.length_b   1.000
_cell.length_c   1.000
_cell.angle_alpha   90.00
_cell.angle_beta   90.00
_cell.angle_gamma   90.00
#
_symmetry.space_group_name_H-M   'P 1'
#
loop_
_entity.id
_entity.type
_entity.pdbx_description
1 polymer ?
#
loop_
_entity_poly.entity_id
_entity_poly.type
_entity_poly.pdbx_seq_one_letter_code
_entity_poly.pdbx_strand_id
1 'polypeptide(L)'
;MIRKFSNWRITEPKMWGIVFILCVGSRLLTTIYYIEDLDSLRFALSMVDYDVTKLQPHFPAYPVFCFVGKLIYAVTGRYALAFSIIGGVSVFLTILFLFKIAEVRNTSSVGLIAIFI
;
A
#
# COMPACT_ATOMS: atom_id res chain seq x y z
N MET A 1 15.53 27.69 36.32
CA MET A 1 16.01 26.78 35.25
C MET A 1 14.90 25.81 34.89
N ILE A 2 13.91 26.25 34.10
CA ILE A 2 12.79 25.40 33.69
C ILE A 2 13.07 24.96 32.26
N ARG A 3 13.41 23.68 32.11
CA ARG A 3 13.75 23.03 30.85
C ARG A 3 12.55 23.13 29.91
N LYS A 4 12.71 23.84 28.79
CA LYS A 4 11.79 23.80 27.64
C LYS A 4 11.57 22.33 27.27
N PHE A 5 10.45 21.74 27.66
CA PHE A 5 10.00 20.49 27.08
C PHE A 5 9.80 20.75 25.60
N SER A 6 10.67 20.15 24.79
CA SER A 6 10.67 20.25 23.35
C SER A 6 9.30 19.87 22.80
N ASN A 7 8.65 20.82 22.13
CA ASN A 7 7.37 20.64 21.44
C ASN A 7 7.61 19.81 20.17
N TRP A 8 7.82 18.49 20.31
CA TRP A 8 7.79 17.54 19.18
C TRP A 8 6.35 17.28 18.75
N ARG A 9 5.62 18.32 18.33
CA ARG A 9 4.33 18.13 17.65
C ARG A 9 4.61 17.71 16.22
N ILE A 10 4.32 16.45 15.90
CA ILE A 10 4.31 15.97 14.52
C ILE A 10 3.22 16.73 13.78
N THR A 11 3.56 17.35 12.65
CA THR A 11 2.59 18.02 11.78
C THR A 11 1.83 17.00 10.96
N GLU A 12 0.58 17.31 10.58
CA GLU A 12 -0.26 16.41 9.77
C GLU A 12 0.42 15.87 8.49
N PRO A 13 1.14 16.67 7.67
CA PRO A 13 1.83 16.12 6.50
C PRO A 13 2.99 15.18 6.87
N LYS A 14 3.70 15.46 7.96
CA LYS A 14 4.76 14.55 8.45
C LYS A 14 4.18 13.23 8.91
N MET A 15 3.02 13.27 9.58
CA MET A 15 2.31 12.05 9.99
C MET A 15 1.94 11.19 8.78
N TRP A 16 1.37 11.79 7.73
CA TRP A 16 1.05 11.04 6.51
C TRP A 16 2.29 10.42 5.85
N GLY A 17 3.42 11.13 5.84
CA GLY A 17 4.68 10.58 5.37
C GLY A 17 5.14 9.35 6.17
N ILE A 18 5.02 9.40 7.50
CA ILE A 18 5.34 8.26 8.37
C ILE A 18 4.40 7.08 8.07
N VAL A 19 3.09 7.31 7.99
CA VAL A 19 2.11 6.24 7.69
C VAL A 19 2.40 5.62 6.33
N PHE A 20 2.69 6.42 5.30
CA PHE A 20 3.07 5.92 3.97
C PHE A 20 4.29 5.00 4.03
N ILE A 21 5.36 5.45 4.70
CA ILE A 21 6.60 4.66 4.85
C ILE A 21 6.32 3.37 5.63
N LEU A 22 5.50 3.41 6.67
CA LEU A 22 5.14 2.22 7.44
C LEU A 22 4.30 1.24 6.60
N CYS A 23 3.32 1.69 5.82
CA CYS A 23 2.50 0.83 4.97
C CYS A 23 3.34 0.16 3.87
N VAL A 24 4.16 0.92 3.15
CA VAL A 24 4.99 0.37 2.07
C VAL A 24 6.14 -0.46 2.64
N GLY A 25 6.81 0.05 3.67
CA GLY A 25 7.95 -0.60 4.31
C GLY A 25 7.57 -1.93 4.96
N SER A 26 6.46 -1.99 5.68
CA SER A 26 5.97 -3.26 6.27
C SER A 26 5.68 -4.30 5.18
N ARG A 27 4.99 -3.92 4.10
CA ARG A 27 4.68 -4.83 2.98
C ARG A 27 5.93 -5.31 2.25
N LEU A 28 6.92 -4.44 2.08
CA LEU A 28 8.21 -4.84 1.50
C LEU A 28 8.96 -5.82 2.40
N LEU A 29 9.02 -5.56 3.71
CA LEU A 29 9.67 -6.44 4.68
C LEU A 29 9.01 -7.82 4.77
N THR A 30 7.69 -7.87 4.62
CA THR A 30 6.90 -9.12 4.64
C THR A 30 6.56 -9.62 3.23
N THR A 31 7.38 -9.30 2.21
CA THR A 31 7.11 -9.74 0.83
C THR A 31 7.10 -11.26 0.74
N ILE A 32 6.05 -11.80 0.12
CA ILE A 32 5.89 -13.22 -0.13
C ILE A 32 6.46 -13.54 -1.52
N TYR A 33 7.44 -14.45 -1.58
CA TYR A 33 8.15 -14.81 -2.81
C TYR A 33 7.67 -16.13 -3.44
N TYR A 34 6.67 -16.77 -2.85
CA TYR A 34 6.01 -17.95 -3.40
C TYR A 34 4.54 -17.62 -3.70
N ILE A 35 3.88 -18.48 -4.47
CA ILE A 35 2.47 -18.32 -4.81
C ILE A 35 1.66 -18.96 -3.69
N GLU A 36 0.95 -18.13 -2.92
CA GLU A 36 0.20 -18.57 -1.74
C GLU A 36 -1.17 -19.16 -2.10
N ASP A 37 -1.86 -18.55 -3.06
CA ASP A 37 -3.23 -18.88 -3.42
C ASP A 37 -3.49 -18.76 -4.93
N LEU A 38 -4.69 -19.18 -5.35
CA LEU A 38 -5.09 -19.17 -6.76
C LEU A 38 -5.14 -17.77 -7.35
N ASP A 39 -5.51 -16.75 -6.58
CA ASP A 39 -5.56 -15.38 -7.09
C ASP A 39 -4.14 -14.80 -7.24
N SER A 40 -3.22 -15.08 -6.31
CA SER A 40 -1.80 -14.76 -6.50
C SER A 40 -1.21 -15.42 -7.74
N LEU A 41 -1.58 -16.68 -8.04
CA LEU A 41 -1.17 -17.36 -9.26
C LEU A 41 -1.65 -16.60 -10.50
N ARG A 42 -2.92 -16.18 -10.50
CA ARG A 42 -3.52 -15.44 -11.62
C ARG A 42 -2.89 -14.07 -11.82
N PHE A 43 -2.54 -13.38 -10.74
CA PHE A 43 -1.79 -12.13 -10.84
C PHE A 43 -0.36 -12.35 -11.32
N ALA A 44 0.32 -13.40 -10.88
CA ALA A 44 1.65 -13.73 -11.35
C ALA A 44 1.65 -14.08 -12.85
N LEU A 45 0.70 -14.89 -13.31
CA LEU A 45 0.54 -15.25 -14.72
C LEU A 45 0.28 -14.03 -15.60
N SER A 46 -0.49 -13.06 -15.12
CA SER A 46 -0.79 -11.83 -15.87
C SER A 46 0.41 -10.89 -16.01
N MET A 47 1.45 -11.04 -15.19
CA MET A 47 2.72 -10.35 -15.41
C MET A 47 3.48 -10.93 -16.60
N VAL A 48 3.33 -12.23 -16.87
CA VAL A 48 4.03 -12.96 -17.94
C VAL A 48 3.25 -12.87 -19.25
N ASP A 49 1.99 -13.31 -19.25
CA ASP A 49 1.13 -13.34 -20.43
C ASP A 49 -0.20 -12.66 -20.09
N TYR A 50 -0.23 -11.34 -20.27
CA TYR A 50 -1.44 -10.55 -20.02
C TYR A 50 -2.39 -10.66 -21.20
N ASP A 51 -3.57 -11.21 -20.96
CA ASP A 51 -4.69 -11.20 -21.89
C ASP A 51 -5.97 -11.01 -21.09
N VAL A 52 -6.69 -9.91 -21.35
CA VAL A 52 -7.93 -9.55 -20.64
C VAL A 52 -9.09 -10.50 -20.92
N THR A 53 -9.04 -11.20 -22.06
CA THR A 53 -10.06 -12.20 -22.42
C THR A 53 -9.78 -13.54 -21.76
N LYS A 54 -8.53 -13.77 -21.36
CA LYS A 54 -8.09 -14.96 -20.62
C LYS A 54 -8.00 -14.63 -19.12
N LEU A 55 -7.90 -15.64 -18.27
CA LEU A 55 -7.80 -15.48 -16.80
C LEU A 55 -9.02 -14.81 -16.13
N GLN A 56 -10.22 -14.96 -16.71
CA GLN A 56 -11.49 -14.55 -16.09
C GLN A 56 -11.87 -15.47 -14.91
N PRO A 57 -12.63 -14.98 -13.91
CA PRO A 57 -13.21 -13.64 -13.79
C PRO A 57 -12.27 -12.63 -13.11
N HIS A 58 -12.03 -11.47 -13.71
CA HIS A 58 -11.17 -10.43 -13.12
C HIS A 58 -12.00 -9.22 -12.65
N PHE A 59 -11.49 -8.46 -11.68
CA PHE A 59 -12.13 -7.23 -11.23
C PHE A 59 -12.00 -6.11 -12.30
N PRO A 60 -12.85 -5.06 -12.29
CA PRO A 60 -12.85 -4.03 -13.33
C PRO A 60 -11.51 -3.28 -13.48
N ALA A 61 -10.82 -3.03 -12.38
CA ALA A 61 -9.52 -2.34 -12.36
C ALA A 61 -8.32 -3.28 -12.64
N TYR A 62 -8.56 -4.53 -13.02
CA TYR A 62 -7.50 -5.51 -13.31
C TYR A 62 -6.49 -5.03 -14.38
N PRO A 63 -6.90 -4.42 -15.52
CA PRO A 63 -5.95 -3.88 -16.48
C PRO A 63 -5.02 -2.82 -15.88
N VAL A 64 -5.54 -1.97 -15.00
CA VAL A 64 -4.76 -0.93 -14.31
C VAL A 64 -3.74 -1.58 -13.37
N PHE A 65 -4.17 -2.58 -12.60
CA PHE A 65 -3.28 -3.34 -11.73
C PHE A 65 -2.13 -3.99 -12.52
N CYS A 66 -2.46 -4.67 -13.63
CA CYS A 66 -1.47 -5.31 -14.48
C CYS A 66 -0.48 -4.30 -15.10
N PHE A 67 -0.97 -3.16 -15.57
CA PHE A 67 -0.15 -2.10 -16.12
C PHE A 67 0.84 -1.54 -15.09
N VAL A 68 0.35 -1.13 -13.92
CA VAL A 68 1.19 -0.62 -12.82
C VAL A 68 2.18 -1.68 -12.34
N GLY A 69 1.74 -2.93 -12.22
CA GLY A 69 2.59 -4.06 -11.84
C GLY A 69 3.73 -4.27 -12.81
N LYS A 70 3.46 -4.21 -14.12
CA LYS A 70 4.48 -4.32 -15.17
C LYS A 70 5.49 -3.16 -15.16
N LEU A 71 5.05 -1.94 -14.88
CA LEU A 71 5.98 -0.80 -14.75
C LEU A 71 6.95 -1.00 -13.57
N ILE A 72 6.45 -1.45 -12.42
CA ILE A 72 7.31 -1.72 -11.27
C ILE A 72 8.21 -2.93 -11.54
N TYR A 73 7.66 -3.97 -12.16
CA TYR A 73 8.41 -5.16 -12.56
C TYR A 73 9.56 -4.83 -13.52
N ALA A 74 9.37 -3.90 -14.46
CA ALA A 74 10.41 -3.48 -15.39
C ALA A 74 11.65 -2.90 -14.68
N VAL A 75 11.47 -2.34 -13.47
CA VAL A 75 12.56 -1.80 -12.65
C VAL A 75 13.11 -2.83 -11.66
N THR A 76 12.25 -3.63 -11.05
CA THR A 76 12.63 -4.55 -9.96
C THR A 76 13.02 -5.95 -10.43
N GLY A 77 12.59 -6.36 -11.62
CA GLY A 77 12.73 -7.71 -12.15
C GLY A 77 11.97 -8.78 -11.35
N ARG A 78 11.11 -8.40 -10.39
CA ARG A 78 10.42 -9.32 -9.46
C ARG A 78 8.97 -8.90 -9.24
N TYR A 79 8.02 -9.73 -9.68
CA TYR A 79 6.59 -9.44 -9.53
C TYR A 79 6.15 -9.40 -8.05
N ALA A 80 6.80 -10.18 -7.18
CA ALA A 80 6.57 -10.15 -5.73
C ALA A 80 6.76 -8.73 -5.15
N LEU A 81 7.83 -8.04 -5.56
CA LEU A 81 8.08 -6.66 -5.13
C LEU A 81 7.05 -5.69 -5.72
N ALA A 82 6.64 -5.90 -6.97
CA ALA A 82 5.57 -5.11 -7.58
C ALA A 82 4.26 -5.23 -6.80
N PHE A 83 3.86 -6.44 -6.43
CA PHE A 83 2.65 -6.69 -5.65
C PHE A 83 2.74 -6.09 -4.24
N SER A 84 3.88 -6.23 -3.57
CA SER A 84 4.09 -5.60 -2.25
C SER A 84 4.00 -4.08 -2.30
N ILE A 85 4.57 -3.44 -3.32
CA ILE A 85 4.52 -1.98 -3.49
C ILE A 85 3.08 -1.53 -3.78
N ILE A 86 2.40 -2.18 -4.73
CA ILE A 86 1.01 -1.86 -5.06
C ILE A 86 0.13 -2.03 -3.82
N GLY A 87 0.28 -3.13 -3.09
CA GLY A 87 -0.45 -3.41 -1.85
C GLY A 87 -0.19 -2.36 -0.77
N GLY A 88 1.08 -2.00 -0.53
CA GLY A 88 1.45 -0.99 0.46
C GLY A 88 0.87 0.40 0.15
N VAL A 89 0.94 0.82 -1.12
CA VAL A 89 0.33 2.08 -1.57
C VAL A 89 -1.19 2.04 -1.43
N SER A 90 -1.82 0.91 -1.78
CA SER A 90 -3.27 0.73 -1.70
C SER A 90 -3.77 0.84 -0.26
N VAL A 91 -3.08 0.22 0.70
CA VAL A 91 -3.40 0.34 2.13
C VAL A 91 -3.29 1.79 2.60
N PHE A 92 -2.22 2.49 2.23
CA PHE A 92 -2.07 3.90 2.58
C PHE A 92 -3.21 4.77 2.03
N LEU A 93 -3.58 4.57 0.75
CA LEU A 93 -4.68 5.32 0.13
C LEU A 93 -6.01 5.03 0.82
N THR A 94 -6.28 3.77 1.19
CA THR A 94 -7.48 3.39 1.95
C THR A 94 -7.54 4.13 3.28
N ILE A 95 -6.45 4.16 4.06
CA ILE A 95 -6.39 4.89 5.34
C ILE A 95 -6.62 6.39 5.10
N LEU A 96 -5.93 6.98 4.11
CA LEU A 96 -6.05 8.40 3.81
C LEU A 96 -7.50 8.79 3.45
N PHE A 97 -8.15 8.03 2.58
CA PHE A 97 -9.52 8.31 2.18
C PHE A 97 -10.53 8.01 3.29
N LEU A 98 -10.31 6.98 4.11
CA LEU A 98 -11.14 6.71 5.27
C LEU A 98 -11.14 7.89 6.26
N PHE A 99 -9.97 8.45 6.54
CA PHE A 99 -9.83 9.63 7.40
C PHE A 99 -10.51 10.86 6.80
N LYS A 100 -10.41 11.02 5.47
CA LYS A 100 -11.08 12.11 4.77
C LYS A 100 -12.61 11.99 4.82
N ILE A 101 -13.14 10.77 4.67
CA ILE A 101 -14.58 10.49 4.74
C ILE A 101 -15.11 10.63 6.17
N ALA A 102 -14.35 10.16 7.16
CA ALA A 102 -14.72 10.22 8.57
C ALA A 102 -14.47 11.60 9.22
N GLU A 103 -13.85 12.54 8.50
CA GLU A 103 -13.45 13.87 8.99
C GLU A 103 -12.61 13.82 10.28
N VAL A 104 -11.83 12.76 10.47
CA VAL A 104 -10.96 12.57 11.63
C VAL A 104 -9.58 13.14 11.37
N ARG A 105 -9.02 13.86 12.34
CA ARG A 105 -7.64 14.33 12.29
C ARG A 105 -6.67 13.21 12.63
N ASN A 106 -5.65 13.02 11.79
CA ASN A 106 -4.59 12.02 12.02
C ASN A 106 -3.72 12.29 13.26
N THR A 107 -3.65 13.54 13.74
CA THR A 107 -2.94 13.89 14.99
C THR A 107 -3.81 13.79 16.24
N SER A 108 -5.09 13.47 16.12
CA SER A 108 -5.98 13.25 17.28
C SER A 108 -5.72 11.88 17.91
N SER A 109 -6.02 11.69 19.20
CA SER A 109 -5.86 10.39 19.86
C SER A 109 -6.67 9.29 19.19
N VAL A 110 -7.90 9.61 18.75
CA VAL A 110 -8.77 8.68 18.00
C VAL A 110 -8.14 8.34 16.65
N GLY A 111 -7.59 9.33 15.95
CA GLY A 111 -6.91 9.13 14.67
C GLY A 111 -5.66 8.25 14.81
N LEU A 112 -4.85 8.43 15.85
CA LEU A 112 -3.68 7.58 16.08
C LEU A 112 -4.08 6.12 16.34
N ILE A 113 -5.15 5.90 17.10
CA ILE A 113 -5.70 4.56 17.33
C ILE A 113 -6.21 3.95 16.02
N ALA A 114 -6.96 4.71 15.23
CA ALA A 114 -7.53 4.25 13.97
C ALA A 114 -6.50 4.00 12.85
N ILE A 115 -5.28 4.53 12.95
CA ILE A 115 -4.17 4.19 12.03
C ILE A 115 -3.57 2.82 12.36
N PHE A 116 -3.61 2.41 13.63
CA PHE A 116 -2.93 1.20 14.12
C PHE A 116 -3.84 -0.02 14.25
N ILE A 117 -5.15 0.21 14.34
CA ILE A 117 -6.20 -0.82 14.24
C ILE A 117 -6.50 -1.09 12.76
#